data_AF-A0A8H7G6M9-F1
#
_entry.id   AF-A0A8H7G6M9-F1
#
_cell.length_a   1.000
_cell.length_b   1.000
_cell.length_c   1.000
_cell.angle_alpha   90.00
_cell.angle_beta   90.00
_cell.angle_gamma   90.00
#
_symmetry.space_group_name_H-M   'P 1'
#
loop_
_entity.id
_entity.type
_entity.pdbx_description
1 polymer ?
#
loop_
_entity_poly.entity_id
_entity_poly.type
_entity_poly.pdbx_seq_one_letter_code
_entity_poly.pdbx_strand_id
1 'polypeptide(L)'
;MTCFSELGPIKVVLNDGKLSASVTRDGSFLIPDAPSGSYLLSVLAHDYTFDSLRIDVPSDSETPSVHPYVLGTPFNPASSITLPYPVTLIPRAKNAYYVAREGFNVMGMLSNPMMLIMGFTALMMFAMPYIMKNLDPQMLEDMNSSQKKMMGVQNAMQSGDIKSGFAALIGDDEPKTGGARSSPSQIKNRGGKNKKR
;
A
#
# COMPACT_ATOMS: atom_id res chain seq x y z
N MET A 1 -23.99 -20.26 -16.02
CA MET A 1 -24.51 -19.44 -17.13
C MET A 1 -24.84 -18.07 -16.57
N THR A 2 -23.95 -17.11 -16.72
CA THR A 2 -24.22 -15.71 -16.36
C THR A 2 -25.02 -15.08 -17.51
N CYS A 3 -26.27 -14.68 -17.22
CA CYS A 3 -27.18 -14.09 -18.18
C CYS A 3 -26.68 -12.69 -18.61
N PHE A 4 -26.89 -12.30 -19.87
CA PHE A 4 -26.50 -11.00 -20.42
C PHE A 4 -26.99 -9.80 -19.61
N SER A 5 -28.12 -9.93 -18.89
CA SER A 5 -28.65 -8.88 -18.03
C SER A 5 -27.68 -8.43 -16.93
N GLU A 6 -26.77 -9.32 -16.50
CA GLU A 6 -25.82 -9.04 -15.43
C GLU A 6 -24.49 -8.47 -15.96
N LEU A 7 -24.12 -8.81 -17.20
CA LEU A 7 -22.80 -8.50 -17.75
C LEU A 7 -22.72 -7.12 -18.46
N GLY A 8 -23.87 -6.52 -18.79
CA GLY A 8 -23.93 -5.23 -19.48
C GLY A 8 -23.49 -5.29 -20.95
N PRO A 9 -23.20 -4.13 -21.59
CA PRO A 9 -22.72 -4.09 -22.97
C PRO A 9 -21.30 -4.65 -23.05
N ILE A 10 -21.13 -5.71 -23.84
CA ILE A 10 -19.85 -6.39 -24.05
C ILE A 10 -19.48 -6.39 -25.53
N LYS A 11 -18.20 -6.15 -25.81
CA LYS A 11 -17.62 -6.24 -27.14
C LYS A 11 -16.44 -7.21 -27.13
N VAL A 12 -16.45 -8.16 -28.06
CA VAL A 12 -15.32 -9.06 -28.27
C VAL A 12 -14.47 -8.47 -29.39
N VAL A 13 -13.16 -8.38 -29.16
CA VAL A 13 -12.21 -7.80 -30.11
C VAL A 13 -11.07 -8.78 -30.40
N LEU A 14 -10.63 -8.81 -31.65
CA LEU A 14 -9.40 -9.49 -32.07
C LEU A 14 -8.34 -8.45 -32.46
N ASN A 15 -7.09 -8.66 -32.02
CA ASN A 15 -5.94 -7.80 -32.34
C ASN A 15 -6.24 -6.31 -32.13
N ASP A 16 -6.63 -5.95 -30.90
CA ASP A 16 -6.91 -4.57 -30.47
C ASP A 16 -8.00 -3.85 -31.29
N GLY A 17 -8.96 -4.60 -31.82
CA GLY A 17 -10.16 -4.04 -32.45
C GLY A 17 -10.13 -3.98 -33.97
N LYS A 18 -9.15 -4.61 -34.64
CA LYS A 18 -9.16 -4.78 -36.10
C LYS A 18 -10.38 -5.56 -36.57
N LEU A 19 -10.73 -6.61 -35.83
CA LEU A 19 -11.99 -7.33 -35.98
C LEU A 19 -12.72 -7.24 -34.65
N SER A 20 -14.04 -7.09 -34.70
CA SER A 20 -14.83 -7.03 -33.49
C SER A 20 -16.25 -7.52 -33.72
N ALA A 21 -16.84 -8.10 -32.67
CA ALA A 21 -18.24 -8.48 -32.64
C ALA A 21 -18.88 -8.04 -31.32
N SER A 22 -20.19 -7.81 -31.37
CA SER A 22 -20.99 -7.60 -30.17
C SER A 22 -21.51 -8.93 -29.65
N VAL A 23 -21.68 -9.05 -28.34
CA VAL A 23 -22.25 -10.24 -27.71
C VAL A 23 -23.77 -10.15 -27.73
N THR A 24 -24.45 -11.25 -28.07
CA THR A 24 -25.92 -11.35 -28.07
C THR A 24 -26.47 -11.47 -26.65
N ARG A 25 -27.80 -11.36 -26.50
CA ARG A 25 -28.47 -11.55 -25.21
C ARG A 25 -28.30 -12.96 -24.62
N ASP A 26 -27.99 -13.94 -25.47
CA ASP A 26 -27.76 -15.31 -25.04
C ASP A 26 -26.30 -15.54 -24.57
N GLY A 27 -25.46 -14.50 -24.62
CA GLY A 27 -24.04 -14.58 -24.29
C GLY A 27 -23.17 -15.14 -25.42
N SER A 28 -23.75 -15.44 -26.58
CA SER A 28 -23.02 -15.91 -27.75
C SER A 28 -22.45 -14.74 -28.55
N PHE A 29 -21.34 -14.99 -29.25
CA PHE A 29 -20.74 -14.03 -30.17
C PHE A 29 -20.24 -14.77 -31.40
N LEU A 30 -20.21 -14.06 -32.54
CA LEU A 30 -19.71 -14.58 -33.80
C LEU A 30 -18.96 -13.46 -34.52
N ILE A 31 -17.72 -13.73 -34.91
CA ILE A 31 -16.90 -12.83 -35.74
C ILE A 31 -16.84 -13.46 -37.13
N PRO A 32 -17.58 -12.93 -38.12
CA PRO A 32 -17.53 -13.46 -39.48
C PRO A 32 -16.23 -13.04 -40.17
N ASP A 33 -15.84 -13.82 -41.19
CA ASP A 33 -14.77 -13.50 -42.15
C ASP A 33 -13.42 -13.15 -41.52
N ALA A 34 -13.04 -13.87 -40.46
CA ALA A 34 -11.70 -13.77 -39.89
C ALA A 34 -10.66 -14.39 -40.85
N PRO A 35 -9.66 -13.62 -41.35
CA PRO A 35 -8.61 -14.18 -42.18
C PRO A 35 -7.77 -15.23 -41.44
N SER A 36 -7.04 -16.06 -42.18
CA SER A 36 -6.11 -17.01 -41.58
C SER A 36 -4.97 -16.28 -40.87
N GLY A 37 -4.64 -16.68 -39.65
CA GLY A 37 -3.59 -16.07 -38.86
C GLY A 37 -3.80 -16.23 -37.37
N SER A 38 -2.86 -15.68 -36.60
CA SER A 38 -2.90 -15.68 -35.15
C SER A 38 -3.48 -14.37 -34.62
N TYR A 39 -4.48 -14.47 -33.76
CA TYR A 39 -5.20 -13.34 -33.20
C TYR A 39 -5.18 -13.40 -31.67
N LEU A 40 -5.11 -12.22 -31.06
CA LEU A 40 -5.38 -12.05 -29.64
C LEU A 40 -6.84 -11.68 -29.46
N LEU A 41 -7.63 -12.58 -28.86
CA LEU A 41 -8.99 -12.34 -28.44
C LEU A 41 -9.00 -11.72 -27.04
N SER A 42 -9.65 -10.56 -26.95
CA SER A 42 -9.91 -9.86 -25.70
C SER A 42 -11.38 -9.48 -25.62
N VAL A 43 -11.96 -9.58 -24.42
CA VAL A 43 -13.34 -9.20 -24.17
C VAL A 43 -13.36 -7.87 -23.42
N LEU A 44 -13.96 -6.86 -24.04
CA LEU A 44 -14.15 -5.55 -23.48
C LEU A 44 -15.54 -5.49 -22.82
N ALA A 45 -15.54 -5.49 -21.50
CA ALA A 45 -16.73 -5.28 -20.68
C ALA A 45 -16.45 -4.15 -19.67
N HIS A 46 -17.52 -3.46 -19.24
CA HIS A 46 -17.40 -2.41 -18.25
C HIS A 46 -17.21 -3.03 -16.85
N ASP A 47 -18.18 -3.77 -16.35
CA ASP A 47 -18.16 -4.21 -14.95
C ASP A 47 -17.32 -5.46 -14.68
N TYR A 48 -16.86 -6.16 -15.72
CA TYR A 48 -16.18 -7.45 -15.58
C TYR A 48 -14.89 -7.51 -16.37
N THR A 49 -13.96 -8.33 -15.89
CA THR A 49 -12.72 -8.68 -16.60
C THR A 49 -12.74 -10.15 -17.01
N PHE A 50 -12.15 -10.43 -18.15
CA PHE A 50 -12.07 -11.76 -18.75
C PHE A 50 -10.62 -12.08 -19.09
N ASP A 51 -10.31 -13.37 -19.19
CA ASP A 51 -8.99 -13.81 -19.66
C ASP A 51 -8.85 -13.56 -21.17
N SER A 52 -7.65 -13.15 -21.59
CA SER A 52 -7.30 -13.04 -23.00
C SER A 52 -6.92 -14.40 -23.56
N LEU A 53 -7.28 -14.66 -24.82
CA LEU A 53 -7.00 -15.91 -25.50
C LEU A 53 -6.26 -15.65 -26.80
N ARG A 54 -5.34 -16.53 -27.15
CA ARG A 54 -4.78 -16.60 -28.50
C ARG A 54 -5.64 -17.55 -29.33
N ILE A 55 -6.07 -17.09 -30.49
CA ILE A 55 -6.83 -17.87 -31.46
C ILE A 55 -6.00 -17.97 -32.73
N ASP A 56 -5.66 -19.18 -33.14
CA ASP A 56 -5.00 -19.44 -34.40
C ASP A 56 -6.05 -19.95 -35.40
N VAL A 57 -6.29 -19.16 -36.43
CA VAL A 57 -7.21 -19.48 -37.52
C VAL A 57 -6.40 -20.12 -38.64
N PRO A 58 -6.60 -21.42 -38.94
CA PRO A 58 -5.89 -22.10 -40.01
C PRO A 58 -6.26 -21.51 -41.39
N SER A 59 -5.39 -21.69 -42.37
CA SER A 59 -5.67 -21.34 -43.78
C SER A 59 -6.61 -22.34 -44.46
N ASP A 60 -6.54 -23.59 -44.01
CA ASP A 60 -7.45 -24.64 -44.44
C ASP A 60 -8.74 -24.53 -43.63
N SER A 61 -9.88 -24.98 -44.17
CA SER A 61 -11.23 -24.85 -43.58
C SER A 61 -11.44 -25.68 -42.30
N GLU A 62 -10.39 -25.86 -41.50
CA GLU A 62 -10.36 -26.54 -40.22
C GLU A 62 -10.81 -25.60 -39.09
N THR A 63 -11.22 -26.20 -37.97
CA THR A 63 -11.62 -25.45 -36.77
C THR A 63 -10.44 -24.67 -36.19
N PRO A 64 -10.65 -23.44 -35.72
CA PRO A 64 -9.59 -22.64 -35.11
C PRO A 64 -9.10 -23.27 -33.81
N SER A 65 -7.79 -23.21 -33.57
CA SER A 65 -7.21 -23.63 -32.30
C SER A 65 -7.18 -22.46 -31.31
N VAL A 66 -7.54 -22.76 -30.06
CA VAL A 66 -7.65 -21.74 -29.01
C VAL A 66 -6.68 -22.06 -27.90
N HIS A 67 -5.92 -21.06 -27.47
CA HIS A 67 -4.85 -21.17 -26.48
C HIS A 67 -5.02 -20.07 -25.43
N PRO A 68 -4.79 -20.34 -24.13
CA PRO A 68 -4.81 -19.28 -23.13
C PRO A 68 -3.64 -18.32 -23.37
N TYR A 69 -3.89 -17.01 -23.24
CA TYR A 69 -2.84 -16.01 -23.34
C TYR A 69 -2.72 -15.22 -22.04
N VAL A 70 -1.54 -15.28 -21.42
CA VAL A 70 -1.24 -14.51 -20.21
C VAL A 70 -0.52 -13.23 -20.62
N LEU A 71 -1.06 -12.10 -20.15
CA LEU A 71 -0.46 -10.78 -20.40
C LEU A 71 1.00 -10.77 -19.90
N GLY A 72 1.91 -10.33 -20.75
CA GLY A 72 3.36 -10.30 -20.47
C GLY A 72 4.14 -11.54 -20.90
N THR A 73 3.48 -12.56 -21.45
CA THR A 73 4.16 -13.69 -22.12
C THR A 73 4.40 -13.40 -23.60
N PRO A 74 5.47 -13.96 -24.21
CA PRO A 74 5.69 -13.81 -25.65
C PRO A 74 4.51 -14.40 -26.42
N PHE A 75 4.04 -13.68 -27.45
CA PHE A 75 2.91 -14.14 -28.24
C PHE A 75 3.22 -15.44 -28.98
N ASN A 76 4.46 -15.61 -29.45
CA ASN A 76 4.97 -16.83 -30.09
C ASN A 76 6.16 -17.39 -29.29
N PRO A 77 6.24 -18.70 -29.05
CA PRO A 77 5.33 -19.78 -29.48
C PRO A 77 3.98 -19.79 -28.76
N ALA A 78 2.99 -20.53 -29.27
CA ALA A 78 1.72 -20.74 -28.59
C ALA A 78 1.91 -21.55 -27.30
N SER A 79 1.00 -21.39 -26.34
CA SER A 79 1.00 -22.23 -25.14
C SER A 79 0.70 -23.69 -25.51
N SER A 80 1.29 -24.64 -24.79
CA SER A 80 1.05 -26.07 -24.98
C SER A 80 -0.38 -26.53 -24.63
N ILE A 81 -1.16 -25.67 -23.98
CA ILE A 81 -2.54 -25.96 -23.58
C ILE A 81 -3.48 -25.48 -24.70
N THR A 82 -4.38 -26.36 -25.14
CA THR A 82 -5.42 -26.04 -26.12
C THR A 82 -6.79 -26.11 -25.44
N LEU A 83 -7.64 -25.11 -25.69
CA LEU A 83 -9.03 -25.07 -25.25
C LEU A 83 -9.95 -25.63 -26.33
N PRO A 84 -11.09 -26.22 -25.94
CA PRO A 84 -12.10 -26.64 -26.90
C PRO A 84 -12.72 -25.44 -27.62
N TYR A 85 -13.04 -25.65 -28.89
CA TYR A 85 -13.85 -24.75 -29.70
C TYR A 85 -15.27 -25.33 -29.84
N PRO A 86 -16.35 -24.54 -29.69
CA PRO A 86 -16.40 -23.10 -29.39
C PRO A 86 -15.95 -22.78 -27.96
N VAL A 87 -15.28 -21.63 -27.80
CA VAL A 87 -14.74 -21.24 -26.50
C VAL A 87 -15.80 -20.65 -25.58
N THR A 88 -15.78 -21.04 -24.32
CA THR A 88 -16.62 -20.47 -23.26
C THR A 88 -15.77 -19.62 -22.32
N LEU A 89 -16.05 -18.32 -22.26
CA LEU A 89 -15.36 -17.38 -21.38
C LEU A 89 -16.20 -17.12 -20.14
N ILE A 90 -15.53 -17.12 -18.97
CA ILE A 90 -16.16 -16.84 -17.68
C ILE A 90 -15.52 -15.56 -17.12
N PRO A 91 -16.30 -14.63 -16.55
CA PRO A 91 -15.75 -13.45 -15.92
C PRO A 91 -14.86 -13.84 -14.74
N ARG A 92 -13.66 -13.26 -14.68
CA ARG A 92 -12.65 -13.55 -13.64
C ARG A 92 -12.85 -12.69 -12.40
N ALA A 93 -13.15 -11.42 -12.60
CA ALA A 93 -13.40 -10.49 -11.51
C ALA A 93 -14.39 -9.40 -11.92
N LYS A 94 -15.09 -8.84 -10.92
CA LYS A 94 -15.89 -7.62 -11.07
C LYS A 94 -15.00 -6.41 -10.81
N ASN A 95 -15.05 -5.44 -11.70
CA ASN A 95 -14.28 -4.21 -11.60
C ASN A 95 -14.86 -3.31 -10.48
N ALA A 96 -14.02 -2.98 -9.50
CA ALA A 96 -14.34 -2.02 -8.44
C ALA A 96 -13.76 -0.66 -8.81
N TYR A 97 -14.56 0.17 -9.47
CA TYR A 97 -14.15 1.53 -9.86
C TYR A 97 -14.14 2.53 -8.70
N TYR A 98 -14.85 2.21 -7.62
CA TYR A 98 -15.02 3.11 -6.49
C TYR A 98 -14.33 2.53 -5.26
N VAL A 99 -13.54 3.36 -4.60
CA VAL A 99 -13.03 3.08 -3.25
C VAL A 99 -14.12 3.49 -2.26
N ALA A 100 -14.52 2.57 -1.39
CA ALA A 100 -15.45 2.90 -0.32
C ALA A 100 -14.83 3.99 0.57
N ARG A 101 -15.62 5.00 0.95
CA ARG A 101 -15.15 6.01 1.89
C ARG A 101 -14.87 5.34 3.23
N GLU A 102 -13.71 5.62 3.81
CA GLU A 102 -13.41 5.20 5.17
C GLU A 102 -14.46 5.81 6.10
N GLY A 103 -15.31 4.94 6.65
CA GLY A 103 -16.35 5.34 7.60
C GLY A 103 -15.77 5.54 9.00
N PHE A 104 -16.61 6.02 9.91
CA PHE A 104 -16.25 6.10 11.31
C PHE A 104 -16.07 4.70 11.90
N ASN A 105 -14.80 4.28 12.08
CA ASN A 105 -14.47 3.01 12.71
C ASN A 105 -14.15 3.23 14.20
N VAL A 106 -15.16 3.09 15.06
CA VAL A 106 -14.99 3.23 16.53
C VAL A 106 -13.92 2.29 17.08
N MET A 107 -13.92 1.05 16.59
CA MET A 107 -12.94 0.04 17.04
C MET A 107 -11.52 0.41 16.60
N GLY A 108 -11.37 0.87 15.35
CA GLY A 108 -10.09 1.38 14.83
C GLY A 108 -9.64 2.66 15.53
N MET A 109 -10.57 3.51 15.96
CA MET A 109 -10.27 4.72 16.73
C MET A 109 -9.76 4.38 18.12
N LEU A 110 -10.33 3.39 18.81
CA LEU A 110 -9.82 2.93 20.11
C LEU A 110 -8.47 2.22 20.00
N SER A 111 -8.17 1.57 18.88
CA SER A 111 -6.84 1.00 18.63
C SER A 111 -5.79 2.03 18.21
N ASN A 112 -6.17 3.30 17.99
CA ASN A 112 -5.24 4.35 17.65
C ASN A 112 -4.47 4.81 18.91
N PRO A 113 -3.12 4.74 18.92
CA PRO A 113 -2.31 5.10 20.09
C PRO A 113 -2.57 6.53 20.59
N MET A 114 -2.87 7.47 19.71
CA MET A 114 -3.18 8.85 20.11
C MET A 114 -4.47 8.95 20.92
N MET A 115 -5.51 8.20 20.55
CA MET A 115 -6.79 8.20 21.26
C MET A 115 -6.69 7.49 22.61
N LEU A 116 -5.88 6.41 22.70
CA LEU A 116 -5.60 5.74 23.97
C LEU A 116 -4.83 6.64 24.92
N ILE A 117 -3.78 7.33 24.44
CA ILE A 117 -3.03 8.29 25.24
C ILE A 117 -3.96 9.42 25.70
N MET A 118 -4.78 9.99 24.81
CA MET A 118 -5.74 11.03 25.17
C MET A 118 -6.76 10.55 26.22
N GLY A 119 -7.28 9.33 26.08
CA GLY A 119 -8.21 8.74 27.05
C GLY A 119 -7.54 8.49 28.40
N PHE A 120 -6.32 7.95 28.40
CA PHE A 120 -5.55 7.70 29.60
C PHE A 120 -5.18 9.00 30.33
N THR A 121 -4.75 10.03 29.61
CA THR A 121 -4.40 11.32 30.21
C THR A 121 -5.63 12.00 30.81
N ALA A 122 -6.77 11.96 30.12
CA ALA A 122 -8.04 12.47 30.67
C ALA A 122 -8.43 11.71 31.95
N LEU A 123 -8.35 10.38 31.95
CA LEU A 123 -8.64 9.56 33.14
C LEU A 123 -7.70 9.92 34.30
N MET A 124 -6.40 10.03 34.03
CA MET A 124 -5.41 10.43 35.04
C MET A 124 -5.71 11.82 35.59
N MET A 125 -6.07 12.79 34.75
CA MET A 125 -6.42 14.14 35.21
C MET A 125 -7.57 14.13 36.23
N PHE A 126 -8.57 13.26 36.05
CA PHE A 126 -9.67 13.11 37.01
C PHE A 126 -9.31 12.23 38.23
N ALA A 127 -8.43 11.24 38.07
CA ALA A 127 -8.01 10.34 39.15
C ALA A 127 -6.99 10.98 40.10
N MET A 128 -6.08 11.80 39.60
CA MET A 128 -5.02 12.46 40.36
C MET A 128 -5.50 13.22 41.62
N PRO A 129 -6.57 14.04 41.61
CA PRO A 129 -7.05 14.69 42.83
C PRO A 129 -7.56 13.71 43.90
N TYR A 130 -7.97 12.50 43.51
CA TYR A 130 -8.38 11.44 44.43
C TYR A 130 -7.17 10.68 44.98
N ILE A 131 -6.19 10.41 44.11
CA ILE A 131 -4.95 9.73 44.47
C ILE A 131 -4.14 10.60 45.45
N MET A 132 -3.99 11.91 45.17
CA MET A 132 -3.26 12.84 46.04
C MET A 132 -3.87 13.01 47.43
N LYS A 133 -5.18 12.79 47.60
CA LYS A 133 -5.86 12.88 48.90
C LYS A 133 -5.59 11.66 49.79
N ASN A 134 -5.22 10.52 49.20
CA ASN A 134 -5.03 9.25 49.90
C ASN A 134 -3.56 8.77 49.89
N LEU A 135 -2.61 9.61 49.45
CA LEU A 135 -1.19 9.27 49.39
C LEU A 135 -0.41 9.82 50.59
N ASP A 136 0.60 9.06 51.04
CA ASP A 136 1.54 9.47 52.07
C ASP A 136 2.48 10.61 51.61
N PRO A 137 2.94 11.49 52.51
CA PRO A 137 3.73 12.69 52.17
C PRO A 137 5.06 12.39 51.45
N GLN A 138 5.68 11.23 51.68
CA GLN A 138 6.89 10.83 50.95
C GLN A 138 6.64 10.55 49.46
N MET A 139 5.50 9.93 49.12
CA MET A 139 5.15 9.66 47.73
C MET A 139 4.81 10.94 46.95
N LEU A 140 4.29 11.98 47.63
CA LEU A 140 4.03 13.28 47.02
C LEU A 140 5.32 14.01 46.63
N GLU A 141 6.38 13.90 47.42
CA GLU A 141 7.69 14.50 47.11
C GLU A 141 8.35 13.81 45.90
N ASP A 142 8.28 12.48 45.83
CA ASP A 142 8.77 11.70 44.69
C ASP A 142 7.97 12.00 43.40
N MET A 143 6.67 12.20 43.52
CA MET A 143 5.82 12.54 42.39
C MET A 143 6.04 14.00 41.93
N ASN A 144 6.20 14.94 42.86
CA ASN A 144 6.54 16.33 42.56
C ASN A 144 7.93 16.47 41.93
N SER A 145 8.91 15.69 42.37
CA SER A 145 10.25 15.69 41.77
C SER A 145 10.22 15.11 40.34
N SER A 146 9.45 14.04 40.12
CA SER A 146 9.24 13.44 38.80
C SER A 146 8.46 14.37 37.85
N GLN A 147 7.47 15.10 38.37
CA GLN A 147 6.70 16.07 37.59
C GLN A 147 7.55 17.27 37.17
N LYS A 148 8.44 17.75 38.05
CA LYS A 148 9.45 18.78 37.72
C LYS A 148 10.40 18.33 36.60
N LYS A 149 10.87 17.08 36.64
CA LYS A 149 11.71 16.50 35.57
C LYS A 149 10.97 16.42 34.23
N MET A 150 9.74 15.91 34.23
CA MET A 150 8.89 15.81 33.03
C MET A 150 8.57 17.20 32.44
N MET A 151 8.32 18.20 33.30
CA MET A 151 8.04 19.58 32.89
C MET A 151 9.30 20.26 32.32
N GLY A 152 10.49 19.97 32.85
CA GLY A 152 11.77 20.38 32.29
C GLY A 152 12.02 19.81 30.90
N VAL A 153 11.76 18.51 30.70
CA VAL A 153 11.85 17.83 29.39
C VAL A 153 10.85 18.43 28.39
N GLN A 154 9.62 18.69 28.81
CA GLN A 154 8.59 19.26 27.95
C GLN A 154 8.91 20.70 27.52
N ASN A 155 9.42 21.53 28.44
CA ASN A 155 9.88 22.90 28.13
C ASN A 155 11.08 22.89 27.18
N ALA A 156 12.04 21.98 27.38
CA ALA A 156 13.21 21.84 26.53
C ALA A 156 12.87 21.34 25.10
N MET A 157 11.88 20.45 24.99
CA MET A 157 11.39 19.95 23.71
C MET A 157 10.59 21.00 22.95
N GLN A 158 9.87 21.89 23.64
CA GLN A 158 9.20 23.04 23.04
C GLN A 158 10.16 24.18 22.66
N SER A 159 11.25 24.37 23.42
CA SER A 159 12.24 25.42 23.16
C SER A 159 13.32 25.02 22.14
N GLY A 160 13.37 23.74 21.74
CA GLY A 160 14.39 23.21 20.83
C GLY A 160 15.77 22.98 21.48
N ASP A 161 15.86 23.07 22.81
CA ASP A 161 17.10 22.84 23.56
C ASP A 161 17.21 21.38 24.02
N ILE A 162 17.56 20.51 23.07
CA ILE A 162 17.62 19.05 23.28
C ILE A 162 18.65 18.67 24.37
N LYS A 163 19.68 19.51 24.60
CA LYS A 163 20.72 19.24 25.61
C LYS A 163 20.20 19.37 27.03
N SER A 164 19.42 20.41 27.33
CA SER A 164 18.82 20.58 28.65
C SER A 164 17.68 19.57 28.88
N GLY A 165 16.95 19.19 27.83
CA GLY A 165 15.95 18.13 27.90
C GLY A 165 16.55 16.75 28.20
N PHE A 166 17.72 16.44 27.63
CA PHE A 166 18.42 15.19 27.92
C PHE A 166 19.08 15.18 29.31
N ALA A 167 19.65 16.31 29.76
CA ALA A 167 20.21 16.43 31.11
C ALA A 167 19.14 16.28 32.20
N ALA A 168 17.95 16.86 31.98
CA ALA A 168 16.81 16.70 32.90
C ALA A 168 16.27 15.26 32.96
N LEU A 169 16.42 14.46 31.89
CA LEU A 169 15.99 13.07 31.82
C LEU A 169 16.99 12.12 32.52
N ILE A 170 18.29 12.42 32.46
CA ILE A 170 19.35 11.60 33.05
C ILE A 170 19.56 11.88 34.54
N GLY A 171 19.10 13.02 35.05
CA GLY A 171 19.29 13.39 36.45
C GLY A 171 20.70 13.93 36.69
N ASP A 172 20.78 14.97 37.52
CA ASP A 172 22.03 15.63 37.93
C ASP A 172 22.99 14.67 38.62
N ASP A 173 23.84 14.00 37.85
CA ASP A 173 25.10 13.40 38.29
C ASP A 173 26.23 13.86 37.35
N GLU A 174 26.70 15.09 37.54
CA GLU A 174 28.07 15.47 37.13
C GLU A 174 29.02 15.26 38.31
N PRO A 175 30.04 14.37 38.22
CA PRO A 175 31.20 14.45 39.09
C PRO A 175 32.24 15.38 38.46
N LYS A 176 32.54 16.49 39.14
CA LYS A 176 33.80 17.23 38.96
C LYS A 176 34.96 16.39 39.51
N THR A 177 35.96 16.06 38.69
CA THR A 177 37.42 16.21 38.96
C THR A 177 38.29 15.38 38.00
N GLY A 178 39.47 15.93 37.68
CA GLY A 178 40.68 15.14 37.45
C GLY A 178 41.05 14.86 36.00
N GLY A 179 42.07 15.54 35.49
CA GLY A 179 42.62 15.28 34.16
C GLY A 179 43.46 14.00 34.06
N ALA A 180 43.45 13.39 32.88
CA ALA A 180 44.60 12.66 32.33
C ALA A 180 44.47 12.56 30.79
N ARG A 181 45.57 12.89 30.14
CA ARG A 181 45.85 13.06 28.69
C ARG A 181 45.37 11.93 27.77
N SER A 182 44.89 12.30 26.58
CA SER A 182 45.54 11.91 25.31
C SER A 182 45.09 12.81 24.14
N SER A 183 46.05 13.11 23.27
CA SER A 183 46.07 14.19 22.27
C SER A 183 45.07 14.06 21.10
N PRO A 184 44.62 15.16 20.47
CA PRO A 184 43.86 15.12 19.23
C PRO A 184 44.78 15.21 17.99
N SER A 185 44.67 14.26 17.06
CA SER A 185 45.22 14.37 15.70
C SER A 185 44.22 15.10 14.80
N GLN A 186 44.66 16.25 14.29
CA GLN A 186 43.94 17.10 13.35
C GLN A 186 43.78 16.44 11.98
N ILE A 187 42.56 16.46 11.42
CA ILE A 187 42.35 16.34 9.97
C ILE A 187 41.88 17.70 9.46
N LYS A 188 42.75 18.34 8.67
CA LYS A 188 42.55 19.67 8.09
C LYS A 188 42.32 19.53 6.59
N ASN A 189 41.09 19.80 6.15
CA ASN A 189 40.74 19.93 4.74
C ASN A 189 41.44 21.17 4.14
N ARG A 190 42.13 20.98 3.02
CA ARG A 190 42.69 22.07 2.19
C ARG A 190 42.15 21.94 0.77
N GLY A 191 41.55 23.05 0.32
CA GLY A 191 40.86 23.20 -0.96
C GLY A 191 41.78 23.13 -2.19
N GLY A 192 41.16 22.72 -3.30
CA GLY A 192 41.79 22.55 -4.59
C GLY A 192 42.01 23.85 -5.37
N LYS A 193 43.12 23.87 -6.10
CA LYS A 193 43.37 24.70 -7.28
C LYS A 193 44.24 23.87 -8.24
N ASN A 194 43.63 23.35 -9.30
CA ASN A 194 44.33 22.61 -10.34
C ASN A 194 44.81 23.55 -11.45
N LYS A 195 46.02 23.25 -11.92
CA LYS A 195 46.85 24.03 -12.85
C LYS A 195 46.82 23.35 -14.22
N LYS A 196 46.81 24.17 -15.27
CA LYS A 196 47.05 23.82 -16.68
C LYS A 196 48.18 22.79 -16.87
N ARG A 197 47.95 21.83 -17.77
CA ARG A 197 48.83 21.48 -18.91
C ARG A 197 48.00 20.73 -19.94
#